data_AF-A0A7C7KVM2-F1
#
_entry.id   AF-A0A7C7KVM2-F1
#
_cell.length_a   1.000
_cell.length_b   1.000
_cell.length_c   1.000
_cell.angle_alpha   90.00
_cell.angle_beta   90.00
_cell.angle_gamma   90.00
#
_symmetry.space_group_name_H-M   'P 1'
#
loop_
_entity.id
_entity.type
_entity.pdbx_description
1 polymer ?
#
loop_
_entity_poly.entity_id
_entity_poly.type
_entity_poly.pdbx_seq_one_letter_code
_entity_poly.pdbx_strand_id
1 'polypeptide(L)'
;MKYRLANGGGRAVYILGVNDEGHAVGLSEIELEESLEVLKAVASECGAVVERVERFQEDNKLIARVLVSSFSPPIQNHITLAVAGHVNHGKSTLLACLMTGQPDDGKKWLYLDTMPHEIERNLSADIHFALLGYRDFKPILLSNPLDREERSRVASQAEKLVSFIDTVGHEPWLRTTIRGILGQGIDYGILVVAADDGPTHITREHLGIMLAMGLPVIVCLTKT
;
A
#
# COMPACT_ATOMS: atom_id res chain seq x y z
N MET A 1 17.79 5.29 -7.19
CA MET A 1 16.81 6.38 -6.96
C MET A 1 15.54 5.91 -6.26
N LYS A 2 14.81 4.93 -6.80
CA LYS A 2 13.57 4.39 -6.21
C LYS A 2 13.61 4.15 -4.69
N TYR A 3 14.66 3.50 -4.18
CA TYR A 3 14.87 3.30 -2.74
C TYR A 3 14.93 4.61 -1.93
N ARG A 4 15.65 5.63 -2.41
CA ARG A 4 15.76 6.93 -1.74
C ARG A 4 14.44 7.69 -1.75
N LEU A 5 13.69 7.63 -2.84
CA LEU A 5 12.35 8.24 -2.93
C LEU A 5 11.35 7.54 -1.98
N ALA A 6 11.39 6.21 -1.88
CA ALA A 6 10.54 5.45 -0.97
C ALA A 6 10.79 5.83 0.50
N ASN A 7 12.06 5.83 0.93
CA ASN A 7 12.42 6.19 2.31
C ASN A 7 12.23 7.68 2.63
N GLY A 8 12.33 8.54 1.62
CA GLY A 8 12.23 10.00 1.76
C GLY A 8 10.82 10.56 1.58
N GLY A 9 9.78 9.72 1.66
CA GLY A 9 8.40 10.18 1.49
C GLY A 9 8.17 10.87 0.14
N GLY A 10 8.85 10.38 -0.91
CA GLY A 10 8.70 10.83 -2.30
C GLY A 10 9.66 11.88 -2.73
N ARG A 11 10.54 12.29 -1.82
CA ARG A 11 11.55 13.32 -2.06
C ARG A 11 12.91 12.72 -1.81
N ALA A 12 13.84 13.02 -2.71
CA ALA A 12 15.24 12.65 -2.56
C ALA A 12 16.11 13.85 -2.92
N VAL A 13 17.14 14.06 -2.12
CA VAL A 13 18.17 15.07 -2.39
C VAL A 13 19.39 14.38 -2.97
N TYR A 14 19.88 14.90 -4.08
CA TYR A 14 21.11 14.50 -4.74
C TYR A 14 22.09 15.66 -4.68
N ILE A 15 23.35 15.37 -4.40
CA ILE A 15 24.42 16.37 -4.43
C ILE A 15 25.36 15.96 -5.57
N LEU A 16 25.58 16.87 -6.51
CA LEU A 16 26.49 16.70 -7.65
C LEU A 16 27.78 17.47 -7.39
N GLY A 17 28.91 16.92 -7.85
CA GLY A 17 30.24 17.51 -7.65
C GLY A 17 30.86 17.22 -6.27
N VAL A 18 30.39 16.17 -5.59
CA VAL A 18 30.97 15.67 -4.34
C VAL A 18 31.46 14.24 -4.50
N ASN A 19 32.45 13.84 -3.70
CA ASN A 19 32.90 12.45 -3.62
C ASN A 19 32.02 11.64 -2.64
N ASP A 20 32.32 10.35 -2.50
CA ASP A 20 31.57 9.43 -1.61
C ASP A 20 31.67 9.80 -0.11
N GLU A 21 32.64 10.62 0.26
CA GLU A 21 32.83 11.15 1.62
C GLU A 21 32.09 12.47 1.84
N GLY A 22 31.48 13.04 0.80
CA GLY A 22 30.77 14.32 0.84
C GLY A 22 31.65 15.56 0.64
N HIS A 23 32.93 15.39 0.29
CA HIS A 23 33.84 16.49 0.00
C HIS A 23 33.61 17.05 -1.41
N ALA A 24 33.65 18.37 -1.56
CA ALA A 24 33.53 19.04 -2.84
C ALA A 24 34.71 18.72 -3.76
N VAL A 25 34.43 18.00 -4.84
CA VAL A 25 35.36 17.75 -5.96
C VAL A 25 35.22 18.86 -6.99
N GLY A 26 33.99 19.35 -7.20
CA GLY A 26 33.65 20.35 -8.19
C GLY A 26 33.37 19.74 -9.57
N LEU A 27 32.46 20.37 -10.30
CA LEU A 27 32.20 20.10 -11.71
C LEU A 27 32.43 21.38 -12.51
N SER A 28 32.76 21.25 -13.80
CA SER A 28 32.57 22.36 -14.73
C SER A 28 31.08 22.58 -15.02
N GLU A 29 30.75 23.74 -15.60
CA GLU A 29 29.35 24.04 -15.99
C GLU A 29 28.81 23.00 -16.99
N ILE A 30 29.67 22.50 -17.88
CA ILE A 30 29.32 21.50 -18.90
C ILE A 30 29.04 20.15 -18.23
N GLU A 31 29.96 19.66 -17.38
CA GLU A 31 29.79 18.39 -16.67
C GLU A 31 28.58 18.41 -15.74
N LEU A 32 28.28 19.56 -15.13
CA LEU A 32 27.10 19.72 -14.30
C LEU A 32 25.82 19.56 -15.14
N GLU A 33 25.74 20.21 -16.30
CA GLU A 33 24.55 20.12 -17.15
C GLU A 33 24.36 18.70 -17.70
N GLU A 34 25.43 18.03 -18.14
CA GLU A 34 25.40 16.62 -18.55
C GLU A 34 24.92 15.71 -17.40
N SER A 35 25.44 15.92 -16.19
CA SER A 35 25.02 15.17 -15.01
C SER A 35 23.54 15.41 -14.67
N LEU A 36 23.04 16.63 -14.86
CA LEU A 36 21.64 16.98 -14.68
C LEU A 36 20.75 16.32 -15.74
N GLU A 37 21.18 16.23 -17.00
CA GLU A 37 20.45 15.52 -18.06
C GLU A 37 20.32 14.03 -17.75
N VAL A 38 21.42 13.38 -17.34
CA VAL A 38 21.40 11.98 -16.90
C VAL A 38 20.46 11.81 -15.71
N LEU A 39 20.52 12.70 -14.72
CA LEU A 39 19.68 12.62 -13.53
C LEU A 39 18.19 12.83 -13.88
N LYS A 40 17.86 13.73 -14.82
CA LYS A 40 16.49 13.92 -15.34
C LYS A 40 15.98 12.67 -16.05
N ALA A 41 16.80 12.01 -16.87
CA ALA A 41 16.45 10.78 -17.55
C ALA A 41 16.17 9.64 -16.55
N VAL A 42 17.07 9.44 -15.59
CA VAL A 42 16.90 8.43 -14.52
C VAL A 42 15.68 8.72 -13.65
N ALA A 43 15.41 9.99 -13.34
CA ALA A 43 14.21 10.41 -12.63
C ALA A 43 12.95 10.03 -13.40
N SER A 44 12.89 10.34 -14.70
CA SER A 44 11.77 9.99 -15.57
C SER A 44 11.49 8.49 -15.59
N GLU A 45 12.53 7.66 -15.78
CA GLU A 45 12.41 6.19 -15.73
C GLU A 45 11.94 5.66 -14.36
N CYS A 46 12.22 6.41 -13.30
CA CYS A 46 11.79 6.10 -11.94
C CYS A 46 10.40 6.65 -11.59
N GLY A 47 9.70 7.32 -12.51
CA GLY A 47 8.43 7.98 -12.23
C GLY A 47 8.60 9.20 -11.32
N ALA A 48 9.66 9.98 -11.52
CA ALA A 48 10.00 11.18 -10.76
C ALA A 48 10.43 12.34 -11.66
N VAL A 49 10.49 13.54 -11.09
CA VAL A 49 10.92 14.77 -11.75
C VAL A 49 11.95 15.50 -10.88
N VAL A 50 12.86 16.22 -11.53
CA VAL A 50 13.72 17.18 -10.85
C VAL A 50 12.88 18.41 -10.50
N GLU A 51 12.57 18.57 -9.21
CA GLU A 51 11.73 19.66 -8.69
C GLU A 51 12.50 20.97 -8.58
N ARG A 52 13.75 20.90 -8.11
CA ARG A 52 14.58 22.09 -7.90
C ARG A 52 16.06 21.75 -8.02
N VAL A 53 16.83 22.67 -8.61
CA VAL A 53 18.29 22.62 -8.65
C VAL A 53 18.82 23.90 -8.00
N GLU A 54 19.67 23.76 -6.99
CA GLU A 54 20.39 24.87 -6.37
C GLU A 54 21.88 24.67 -6.65
N ARG A 55 22.51 25.69 -7.23
CA ARG A 55 23.94 25.68 -7.56
C ARG A 55 24.70 26.44 -6.47
N PHE A 56 25.82 25.89 -6.04
CA PHE A 56 26.70 26.49 -5.05
C PHE A 56 28.14 26.49 -5.56
N GLN A 57 28.91 27.48 -5.12
CA GLN A 57 30.32 27.57 -5.42
C GLN A 57 31.08 27.58 -4.10
N GLU A 58 31.89 26.54 -3.88
CA GLU A 58 32.64 26.32 -2.64
C GLU A 58 34.11 26.13 -3.02
N ASP A 59 35.03 26.96 -2.51
CA ASP A 59 36.45 26.95 -2.90
C ASP A 59 36.69 26.93 -4.42
N ASN A 60 35.94 27.77 -5.15
CA ASN A 60 35.94 27.82 -6.63
C ASN A 60 35.46 26.55 -7.35
N LYS A 61 34.92 25.57 -6.62
CA LYS A 61 34.34 24.34 -7.15
C LYS A 61 32.83 24.47 -7.22
N LEU A 62 32.26 24.18 -8.39
CA LEU A 62 30.81 24.20 -8.59
C LEU A 62 30.21 22.88 -8.13
N ILE A 63 29.21 22.96 -7.25
CA ILE A 63 28.42 21.83 -6.78
C ILE A 63 26.93 22.15 -6.96
N ALA A 64 26.09 21.14 -7.01
CA ALA A 64 24.64 21.34 -7.10
C ALA A 64 23.87 20.44 -6.15
N ARG A 65 22.90 21.02 -5.45
CA ARG A 65 21.88 20.29 -4.71
C ARG A 65 20.63 20.16 -5.57
N VAL A 66 20.27 18.94 -5.90
CA VAL A 66 19.13 18.60 -6.75
C VAL A 66 18.06 17.92 -5.91
N LEU A 67 16.89 18.55 -5.81
CA LEU A 67 15.69 17.96 -5.23
C LEU A 67 14.93 17.23 -6.33
N VAL A 68 14.73 15.93 -6.13
CA VAL A 68 13.93 15.07 -7.00
C VAL A 68 12.68 14.65 -6.23
N SER A 69 11.50 14.75 -6.86
CA SER A 69 10.25 14.26 -6.30
C SER A 69 9.52 13.32 -7.25
N SER A 70 8.85 12.30 -6.71
CA SER A 70 8.05 11.37 -7.51
C SER A 70 6.79 12.05 -8.09
N PHE A 71 6.38 11.65 -9.30
CA PHE A 71 5.17 12.18 -9.97
C PHE A 71 3.90 12.03 -9.12
N SER A 72 3.83 10.94 -8.35
CA SER A 72 2.96 10.85 -7.19
C SER A 72 3.85 11.01 -5.96
N PRO A 73 3.64 12.00 -5.07
CA PRO A 73 4.15 11.84 -3.72
C PRO A 73 3.69 10.45 -3.22
N PRO A 74 4.54 9.64 -2.57
CA PRO A 74 4.04 8.47 -1.86
C PRO A 74 3.01 9.04 -0.92
N ILE A 75 1.86 8.40 -0.96
CA ILE A 75 0.71 8.87 -0.24
C ILE A 75 1.10 8.77 1.23
N GLN A 76 1.49 9.91 1.80
CA GLN A 76 1.95 10.03 3.20
C GLN A 76 0.85 9.60 4.18
N ASN A 77 -0.37 9.42 3.67
CA ASN A 77 -1.54 8.92 4.36
C ASN A 77 -1.97 7.55 3.79
N HIS A 78 -1.05 6.58 3.80
CA HIS A 78 -1.36 5.19 3.50
C HIS A 78 -1.50 4.41 4.80
N ILE A 79 -2.64 3.75 4.98
CA ILE A 79 -2.91 2.89 6.14
C ILE A 79 -3.13 1.46 5.62
N THR A 80 -2.56 0.49 6.32
CA THR A 80 -2.71 -0.94 6.04
C THR A 80 -3.51 -1.62 7.14
N LEU A 81 -4.58 -2.32 6.76
CA LEU A 81 -5.54 -2.96 7.65
C LEU A 81 -5.52 -4.48 7.44
N ALA A 82 -5.35 -5.28 8.50
CA ALA A 82 -5.63 -6.71 8.43
C ALA A 82 -7.11 -6.98 8.64
N VAL A 83 -7.72 -7.82 7.81
CA VAL A 83 -9.10 -8.28 7.98
C VAL A 83 -9.08 -9.74 8.42
N ALA A 84 -9.62 -10.03 9.59
CA ALA A 84 -9.68 -11.38 10.16
C ALA A 84 -11.05 -11.68 10.75
N GLY A 85 -11.34 -12.97 10.90
CA GLY A 85 -12.65 -13.47 11.34
C GLY A 85 -12.90 -14.89 10.83
N HIS A 86 -13.89 -15.57 11.40
CA HIS A 86 -14.21 -16.94 11.04
C HIS A 86 -14.65 -17.09 9.57
N VAL A 87 -14.64 -18.32 9.06
CA VAL A 87 -15.18 -18.63 7.72
C VAL A 87 -16.65 -18.18 7.65
N ASN A 88 -17.08 -17.71 6.48
CA ASN A 88 -18.46 -17.24 6.23
C ASN A 88 -18.93 -16.05 7.08
N HIS A 89 -18.05 -15.36 7.82
CA HIS A 89 -18.39 -14.10 8.49
C HIS A 89 -18.46 -12.88 7.55
N GLY A 90 -18.28 -13.07 6.25
CA GLY A 90 -18.43 -11.99 5.26
C GLY A 90 -17.24 -11.03 5.15
N LYS A 91 -16.02 -11.46 5.50
CA LYS A 91 -14.79 -10.66 5.33
C LYS A 91 -14.62 -10.15 3.89
N SER A 92 -14.64 -11.06 2.94
CA SER A 92 -14.42 -10.76 1.52
C SER A 92 -15.61 -9.97 0.93
N THR A 93 -16.84 -10.29 1.34
CA THR A 93 -18.04 -9.51 0.99
C THR A 93 -17.94 -8.06 1.49
N LEU A 94 -17.52 -7.85 2.75
CA LEU A 94 -17.31 -6.51 3.32
C LEU A 94 -16.31 -5.71 2.48
N LEU A 95 -15.17 -6.32 2.13
CA LEU A 95 -14.15 -5.67 1.29
C LEU A 95 -14.71 -5.28 -0.08
N ALA A 96 -15.48 -6.17 -0.71
CA ALA A 96 -16.07 -5.90 -2.01
C ALA A 96 -17.09 -4.75 -1.96
N CYS A 97 -17.94 -4.70 -0.93
CA CYS A 97 -18.87 -3.59 -0.71
C CYS A 97 -18.13 -2.26 -0.49
N LEU A 98 -17.03 -2.26 0.28
CA LEU A 98 -16.23 -1.05 0.51
C LEU A 98 -15.55 -0.55 -0.76
N MET A 99 -15.04 -1.45 -1.61
CA MET A 99 -14.32 -1.10 -2.82
C MET A 99 -15.23 -0.64 -3.95
N THR A 100 -16.40 -1.27 -4.09
CA THR A 100 -17.32 -1.01 -5.22
C THR A 100 -18.44 -0.03 -4.86
N GLY A 101 -18.71 0.16 -3.56
CA GLY A 101 -19.84 0.93 -3.06
C GLY A 101 -21.20 0.26 -3.32
N GLN A 102 -21.20 -0.98 -3.83
CA GLN A 102 -22.41 -1.74 -4.10
C GLN A 102 -22.80 -2.56 -2.86
N PRO A 103 -24.11 -2.59 -2.51
CA PRO A 103 -24.58 -3.45 -1.44
C PRO A 103 -24.44 -4.93 -1.82
N ASP A 104 -24.34 -5.79 -0.82
CA ASP A 104 -24.36 -7.24 -1.03
C ASP A 104 -25.67 -7.67 -1.68
N ASP A 105 -25.61 -8.28 -2.87
CA ASP A 105 -26.76 -8.82 -3.60
C ASP A 105 -26.94 -10.33 -3.40
N GLY A 106 -26.16 -10.92 -2.49
CA GLY A 106 -26.16 -12.36 -2.22
C GLY A 106 -25.41 -13.20 -3.26
N LYS A 107 -24.83 -12.57 -4.30
CA LYS A 107 -23.87 -13.25 -5.16
C LYS A 107 -22.50 -13.18 -4.51
N LYS A 108 -21.82 -14.31 -4.47
CA LYS A 108 -20.45 -14.37 -3.98
C LYS A 108 -19.59 -13.46 -4.84
N TRP A 109 -18.93 -12.48 -4.20
CA TRP A 109 -18.00 -11.57 -4.86
C TRP A 109 -16.77 -12.36 -5.29
N LEU A 110 -16.84 -12.97 -6.47
CA LEU A 110 -15.85 -13.88 -7.08
C LEU A 110 -14.48 -13.22 -7.29
N TYR A 111 -14.36 -11.91 -7.05
CA TYR A 111 -13.15 -11.13 -7.25
C TYR A 111 -12.01 -11.46 -6.26
N LEU A 112 -12.31 -12.17 -5.17
CA LEU A 112 -11.34 -12.49 -4.12
C LEU A 112 -11.08 -14.00 -3.97
N ASP A 113 -11.65 -14.87 -4.80
CA ASP A 113 -11.29 -16.29 -4.82
C ASP A 113 -10.76 -16.59 -6.23
N THR A 114 -9.47 -16.32 -6.43
CA THR A 114 -8.84 -16.37 -7.76
C THR A 114 -8.52 -17.80 -8.22
N MET A 115 -8.56 -18.79 -7.32
CA MET A 115 -8.22 -20.17 -7.65
C MET A 115 -9.46 -21.08 -7.76
N PRO A 116 -9.54 -21.98 -8.77
CA PRO A 116 -10.69 -22.87 -8.98
C PRO A 116 -11.09 -23.69 -7.74
N HIS A 117 -10.12 -24.10 -6.91
CA HIS A 117 -10.38 -24.86 -5.71
C HIS A 117 -10.92 -24.03 -4.53
N GLU A 118 -10.74 -22.70 -4.54
CA GLU A 118 -11.35 -21.77 -3.57
C GLU A 118 -12.84 -21.60 -3.87
N ILE A 119 -13.15 -21.51 -5.17
CA ILE A 119 -14.52 -21.44 -5.70
C ILE A 119 -15.26 -22.76 -5.46
N GLU A 120 -14.64 -23.91 -5.74
CA GLU A 120 -15.25 -25.24 -5.53
C GLU A 120 -15.50 -25.58 -4.06
N ARG A 121 -14.65 -25.09 -3.15
CA ARG A 121 -14.72 -25.45 -1.71
C ARG A 121 -15.32 -24.37 -0.82
N ASN A 122 -15.63 -23.19 -1.36
CA ASN A 122 -16.02 -22.01 -0.59
C ASN A 122 -15.00 -21.64 0.51
N LEU A 123 -13.71 -21.68 0.19
CA LEU A 123 -12.62 -21.38 1.12
C LEU A 123 -11.59 -20.50 0.42
N SER A 124 -11.30 -19.31 0.95
CA SER A 124 -10.17 -18.49 0.49
C SER A 124 -8.85 -19.09 1.00
N ALA A 125 -7.88 -19.31 0.11
CA ALA A 125 -6.62 -19.99 0.37
C ALA A 125 -5.40 -19.05 0.22
N ASP A 126 -5.56 -17.90 -0.45
CA ASP A 126 -4.52 -16.88 -0.63
C ASP A 126 -4.78 -15.57 0.14
N ILE A 127 -3.72 -14.76 0.27
CA ILE A 127 -3.78 -13.42 0.88
C ILE A 127 -4.20 -12.44 -0.20
N HIS A 128 -5.38 -11.83 -0.05
CA HIS A 128 -5.86 -10.84 -1.00
C HIS A 128 -5.50 -9.43 -0.56
N PHE A 129 -4.86 -8.69 -1.48
CA PHE A 129 -4.57 -7.27 -1.34
C PHE A 129 -5.68 -6.45 -1.99
N ALA A 130 -6.53 -5.86 -1.17
CA ALA A 130 -7.56 -4.92 -1.59
C ALA A 130 -7.08 -3.47 -1.38
N LEU A 131 -7.46 -2.57 -2.28
CA LEU A 131 -7.02 -1.16 -2.26
C LEU A 131 -8.22 -0.23 -2.37
N LEU A 132 -8.29 0.75 -1.48
CA LEU A 132 -9.30 1.81 -1.52
C LEU A 132 -8.61 3.18 -1.45
N GLY A 133 -8.90 4.02 -2.44
CA GLY A 133 -8.41 5.40 -2.48
C GLY A 133 -9.46 6.39 -2.02
N TYR A 134 -9.01 7.49 -1.43
CA TYR A 134 -9.86 8.64 -1.08
C TYR A 134 -9.33 9.91 -1.73
N ARG A 135 -10.25 10.77 -2.16
CA ARG A 135 -10.01 12.13 -2.63
C ARG A 135 -11.15 13.01 -2.14
N ASP A 136 -10.86 14.19 -1.58
CA ASP A 136 -11.88 15.10 -1.04
C ASP A 136 -12.82 14.41 -0.02
N PHE A 137 -12.27 13.53 0.82
CA PHE A 137 -13.00 12.70 1.78
C PHE A 137 -14.03 11.72 1.17
N LYS A 138 -14.02 11.51 -0.14
CA LYS A 138 -14.89 10.54 -0.83
C LYS A 138 -14.08 9.35 -1.33
N PRO A 139 -14.63 8.12 -1.28
CA PRO A 139 -13.96 6.95 -1.81
C PRO A 139 -13.93 7.01 -3.34
N ILE A 140 -12.80 6.61 -3.93
CA ILE A 140 -12.65 6.35 -5.36
C ILE A 140 -13.02 4.88 -5.57
N LEU A 141 -14.26 4.63 -5.95
CA LEU A 141 -14.81 3.29 -6.11
C LEU A 141 -14.21 2.60 -7.34
N LEU A 142 -14.01 1.28 -7.21
CA LEU A 142 -13.54 0.39 -8.26
C LEU A 142 -14.75 -0.31 -8.89
N SER A 143 -14.78 -0.35 -10.23
CA SER A 143 -15.76 -1.14 -10.97
C SER A 143 -15.35 -2.62 -11.01
N ASN A 144 -14.05 -2.91 -11.11
CA ASN A 144 -13.49 -4.25 -11.01
C ASN A 144 -12.24 -4.25 -10.10
N PRO A 145 -12.37 -4.71 -8.84
CA PRO A 145 -11.26 -4.82 -7.90
C PRO A 145 -10.04 -5.63 -8.39
N LEU A 146 -10.21 -6.53 -9.35
CA LEU A 146 -9.12 -7.33 -9.93
C LEU A 146 -8.36 -6.60 -11.02
N ASP A 147 -8.97 -5.59 -11.64
CA ASP A 147 -8.36 -4.84 -12.73
C ASP A 147 -7.10 -4.12 -12.25
N ARG A 148 -5.98 -4.39 -12.92
CA ARG A 148 -4.67 -3.84 -12.52
C ARG A 148 -4.53 -2.38 -12.91
N GLU A 149 -5.08 -1.98 -14.06
CA GLU A 149 -5.03 -0.61 -14.55
C GLU A 149 -5.93 0.28 -13.70
N GLU A 150 -7.12 -0.20 -13.34
CA GLU A 150 -8.04 0.54 -12.49
C GLU A 150 -7.45 0.78 -11.09
N ARG A 151 -6.84 -0.25 -10.48
CA ARG A 151 -6.12 -0.11 -9.20
C ARG A 151 -4.95 0.87 -9.29
N SER A 152 -4.18 0.83 -10.37
CA SER A 152 -3.08 1.79 -10.61
C SER A 152 -3.60 3.22 -10.73
N ARG A 153 -4.72 3.42 -11.43
CA ARG A 153 -5.40 4.71 -11.54
C ARG A 153 -5.87 5.20 -10.17
N VAL A 154 -6.51 4.36 -9.36
CA VAL A 154 -6.91 4.74 -8.00
C VAL A 154 -5.70 5.11 -7.15
N ALA A 155 -4.63 4.31 -7.19
CA ALA A 155 -3.40 4.57 -6.46
C ALA A 155 -2.76 5.92 -6.82
N SER A 156 -2.73 6.29 -8.10
CA SER A 156 -2.15 7.57 -8.55
C SER A 156 -3.04 8.78 -8.29
N GLN A 157 -4.37 8.58 -8.20
CA GLN A 157 -5.35 9.65 -8.04
C GLN A 157 -5.70 9.96 -6.58
N ALA A 158 -5.46 9.03 -5.66
CA ALA A 158 -5.85 9.17 -4.27
C ALA A 158 -4.95 10.12 -3.47
N GLU A 159 -5.57 10.89 -2.57
CA GLU A 159 -4.89 11.69 -1.54
C GLU A 159 -4.57 10.86 -0.28
N LYS A 160 -5.37 9.82 -0.04
CA LYS A 160 -5.19 8.84 1.03
C LYS A 160 -5.46 7.44 0.50
N LEU A 161 -4.69 6.47 0.96
CA LEU A 161 -4.88 5.06 0.59
C LEU A 161 -5.15 4.22 1.81
N VAL A 162 -6.03 3.24 1.62
CA VAL A 162 -6.25 2.16 2.56
C VAL A 162 -5.99 0.86 1.83
N SER A 163 -5.03 0.08 2.32
CA SER A 163 -4.80 -1.29 1.87
C SER A 163 -5.41 -2.26 2.86
N PHE A 164 -6.06 -3.30 2.37
CA PHE A 164 -6.59 -4.38 3.17
C PHE A 164 -5.84 -5.67 2.86
N ILE A 165 -5.51 -6.41 3.92
CA ILE A 165 -4.93 -7.74 3.87
C ILE A 165 -6.01 -8.70 4.36
N ASP A 166 -6.66 -9.39 3.43
CA ASP A 166 -7.65 -10.40 3.77
C ASP A 166 -6.94 -11.66 4.28
N THR A 167 -7.27 -12.08 5.51
CA THR A 167 -6.69 -13.28 6.12
C THR A 167 -7.65 -14.45 6.04
N VAL A 168 -7.08 -15.64 5.87
CA VAL A 168 -7.86 -16.88 5.75
C VAL A 168 -8.56 -17.18 7.08
N GLY A 169 -9.88 -17.41 7.00
CA GLY A 169 -10.72 -17.65 8.19
C GLY A 169 -10.77 -19.09 8.69
N HIS A 170 -10.04 -20.02 8.05
CA HIS A 170 -10.14 -21.46 8.28
C HIS A 170 -8.99 -21.99 9.14
N GLU A 171 -9.32 -22.86 10.10
CA GLU A 171 -8.49 -23.33 11.22
C GLU A 171 -7.08 -23.90 10.87
N PRO A 172 -6.87 -24.67 9.77
CA PRO A 172 -5.55 -25.13 9.33
C PRO A 172 -4.61 -24.02 8.81
N TRP A 173 -5.09 -22.80 8.58
CA TRP A 173 -4.39 -21.75 7.82
C TRP A 173 -3.87 -20.61 8.69
N LEU A 174 -3.84 -20.79 10.02
CA LEU A 174 -3.24 -19.87 10.99
C LEU A 174 -1.85 -19.37 10.58
N ARG A 175 -1.01 -20.24 10.00
CA ARG A 175 0.33 -19.86 9.49
C ARG A 175 0.26 -18.85 8.35
N THR A 176 -0.75 -18.95 7.49
CA THR A 176 -0.98 -18.03 6.37
C THR A 176 -1.47 -16.68 6.90
N THR A 177 -2.39 -16.70 7.86
CA THR A 177 -2.83 -15.50 8.59
C THR A 177 -1.64 -14.78 9.25
N ILE A 178 -0.80 -15.52 9.98
CA ILE A 178 0.40 -14.96 10.62
C ILE A 178 1.36 -14.34 9.60
N ARG A 179 1.58 -14.97 8.43
CA ARG A 179 2.42 -14.39 7.36
C ARG A 179 1.85 -13.11 6.77
N GLY A 180 0.53 -13.08 6.54
CA GLY A 180 -0.16 -11.88 6.07
C GLY A 180 -0.06 -10.74 7.08
N ILE A 181 -0.13 -11.05 8.37
CA ILE A 181 -0.10 -10.02 9.41
C ILE A 181 1.34 -9.56 9.74
N LEU A 182 2.32 -10.46 9.84
CA LEU A 182 3.70 -10.12 10.21
C LEU A 182 4.53 -9.48 9.09
N GLY A 183 4.18 -9.69 7.82
CA GLY A 183 5.04 -9.30 6.69
C GLY A 183 4.83 -7.90 6.10
N GLN A 184 3.80 -7.16 6.52
CA GLN A 184 3.26 -6.05 5.73
C GLN A 184 3.12 -4.70 6.47
N GLY A 185 3.64 -4.57 7.70
CA GLY A 185 3.57 -3.29 8.43
C GLY A 185 2.13 -2.83 8.66
N ILE A 186 1.36 -3.61 9.40
CA ILE A 186 -0.07 -3.35 9.63
C ILE A 186 -0.27 -2.29 10.70
N ASP A 187 -1.18 -1.36 10.42
CA ASP A 187 -1.53 -0.27 11.31
C ASP A 187 -2.72 -0.64 12.20
N TYR A 188 -3.73 -1.35 11.68
CA TYR A 188 -4.92 -1.77 12.45
C TYR A 188 -5.43 -3.15 12.05
N GLY A 189 -6.15 -3.80 12.96
CA GLY A 189 -6.92 -5.02 12.68
C GLY A 189 -8.42 -4.72 12.57
N ILE A 190 -9.10 -5.34 11.60
CA ILE A 190 -10.55 -5.44 11.51
C ILE A 190 -10.94 -6.87 11.85
N LEU A 191 -11.67 -7.04 12.95
CA LEU A 191 -12.26 -8.32 13.35
C LEU A 191 -13.71 -8.38 12.90
N VAL A 192 -14.00 -9.22 11.90
CA VAL A 192 -15.33 -9.39 11.32
C VAL A 192 -16.09 -10.50 12.02
N VAL A 193 -17.26 -10.17 12.55
CA VAL A 193 -18.15 -11.09 13.27
C VAL A 193 -19.54 -11.01 12.66
N ALA A 194 -20.05 -12.13 12.16
CA ALA A 194 -21.42 -12.17 11.68
C ALA A 194 -22.39 -12.18 12.87
N ALA A 195 -23.47 -11.42 12.78
CA ALA A 195 -24.45 -11.26 13.86
C ALA A 195 -25.29 -12.52 14.07
N ASP A 196 -25.47 -13.33 13.03
CA ASP A 196 -26.19 -14.61 13.06
C ASP A 196 -25.42 -15.74 13.76
N ASP A 197 -24.09 -15.73 13.68
CA ASP A 197 -23.20 -16.76 14.26
C ASP A 197 -22.50 -16.31 15.56
N GLY A 198 -22.19 -15.01 15.66
CA GLY A 198 -21.50 -14.42 16.80
C GLY A 198 -20.01 -14.84 16.92
N PRO A 199 -19.38 -14.60 18.09
CA PRO A 199 -17.96 -14.88 18.28
C PRO A 199 -17.63 -16.37 18.45
N THR A 200 -16.95 -16.96 17.46
CA THR A 200 -16.45 -18.34 17.49
C THR A 200 -15.12 -18.49 18.25
N HIS A 201 -14.55 -19.70 18.30
CA HIS A 201 -13.19 -19.90 18.82
C HIS A 201 -12.14 -19.28 17.89
N ILE A 202 -12.29 -19.41 16.57
CA ILE A 202 -11.43 -18.76 15.57
C ILE A 202 -11.45 -17.23 15.72
N THR A 203 -12.61 -16.64 16.01
CA THR A 203 -12.71 -15.20 16.30
C THR A 203 -11.83 -14.80 17.49
N ARG A 204 -11.79 -15.62 18.55
CA ARG A 204 -10.95 -15.38 19.74
C ARG A 204 -9.47 -15.55 19.43
N GLU A 205 -9.11 -16.54 18.60
CA GLU A 205 -7.73 -16.74 18.15
C GLU A 205 -7.22 -15.55 17.32
N HIS A 206 -8.00 -15.10 16.34
CA HIS A 206 -7.64 -13.92 15.53
C HIS A 206 -7.51 -12.65 16.38
N LEU A 207 -8.44 -12.44 17.33
CA LEU A 207 -8.33 -11.34 18.28
C LEU A 207 -7.04 -11.46 19.11
N GLY A 208 -6.73 -12.66 19.61
CA GLY A 208 -5.49 -12.93 20.36
C GLY A 208 -4.24 -12.58 19.56
N ILE A 209 -4.20 -12.92 18.27
CA ILE A 209 -3.07 -12.57 17.39
C ILE A 209 -2.96 -11.05 17.22
N MET A 210 -4.06 -10.36 16.92
CA MET A 210 -4.05 -8.89 16.74
C MET A 210 -3.57 -8.17 18.00
N LEU A 211 -4.05 -8.61 19.18
CA LEU A 211 -3.64 -8.07 20.47
C LEU A 211 -2.18 -8.37 20.79
N ALA A 212 -1.70 -9.59 20.52
CA ALA A 212 -0.30 -9.96 20.71
C ALA A 212 0.66 -9.15 19.83
N MET A 213 0.18 -8.69 18.68
CA MET A 213 0.91 -7.79 17.78
C MET A 213 0.80 -6.31 18.15
N GLY A 214 0.03 -5.97 19.17
CA GLY A 214 -0.19 -4.58 19.60
C GLY A 214 -1.03 -3.77 18.61
N LEU A 215 -1.81 -4.42 17.74
CA LEU A 215 -2.66 -3.75 16.76
C LEU A 215 -3.90 -3.18 17.45
N PRO A 216 -4.26 -1.90 17.22
CA PRO A 216 -5.59 -1.41 17.54
C PRO A 216 -6.64 -2.15 16.69
N VAL A 217 -7.72 -2.61 17.33
CA VAL A 217 -8.72 -3.48 16.70
C VAL A 217 -10.06 -2.76 16.52
N ILE A 218 -10.59 -2.81 15.30
CA ILE A 218 -11.94 -2.41 14.92
C ILE A 218 -12.78 -3.67 14.84
N VAL A 219 -13.92 -3.72 15.52
CA VAL A 219 -14.88 -4.83 15.39
C VAL A 219 -15.96 -4.45 14.40
N CYS A 220 -16.15 -5.27 13.37
CA CYS A 220 -17.16 -5.08 12.34
C CYS A 220 -18.22 -6.18 12.44
N LEU A 221 -19.49 -5.78 12.61
CA LEU A 221 -20.62 -6.70 12.60
C LEU A 221 -21.19 -6.80 11.18
N THR A 222 -21.39 -8.02 10.71
CA THR A 222 -21.98 -8.31 9.38
C THR A 222 -23.25 -9.15 9.53
N LYS A 223 -24.02 -9.32 8.44
CA LYS A 223 -25.28 -10.10 8.42
C LYS A 223 -26.28 -9.68 9.51
N THR A 224 -26.42 -8.38 9.70
CA THR A 224 -27.39 -7.76 10.62
C THR A 224 -28.80 -7.74 10.05
#